data_AF-A0A8X7R1X0-F1
#
_entry.id   AF-A0A8X7R1X0-F1
#
_cell.length_a   1.000
_cell.length_b   1.000
_cell.length_c   1.000
_cell.angle_alpha   90.00
_cell.angle_beta   90.00
_cell.angle_gamma   90.00
#
_symmetry.space_group_name_H-M   'P 1'
#
loop_
_entity.id
_entity.type
_entity.pdbx_description
1 polymer ?
#
loop_
_entity_poly.entity_id
_entity_poly.type
_entity_poly.pdbx_seq_one_letter_code
_entity_poly.pdbx_strand_id
1 'polypeptide(L)'
;MNQDAIRGCPSSVGFSRNDLESQLLHIHGDDYKVVIGLDTIELSKLKRMKSLEVWEISSNGEKWELVSRAPSEVISNKLCGVMMGCLERRLGVIRVALMTNREGLWNIIWLDYDKEKDKWEWVPLPHCRFLQGSNMAGISFSSGLTFSL
;
A
#
# COMPACT_ATOMS: atom_id res chain seq x y z
N MET A 1 24.61 -20.56 21.22
CA MET A 1 23.60 -20.23 22.24
C MET A 1 23.70 -18.72 22.40
N ASN A 2 22.92 -17.93 21.66
CA ASN A 2 21.52 -17.56 21.95
C ASN A 2 21.42 -16.87 23.33
N GLN A 3 20.77 -15.73 23.54
CA GLN A 3 20.00 -14.80 22.68
C GLN A 3 19.98 -13.43 23.43
N ASP A 4 19.68 -12.28 22.83
CA ASP A 4 19.21 -11.98 21.48
C ASP A 4 19.72 -10.59 21.00
N ALA A 5 19.47 -10.22 19.75
CA ALA A 5 19.59 -8.86 19.25
C ALA A 5 18.29 -8.45 18.53
N ILE A 6 17.28 -8.02 19.29
CA ILE A 6 16.07 -7.41 18.74
C ILE A 6 16.43 -6.04 18.14
N ARG A 7 16.96 -6.07 16.90
CA ARG A 7 16.95 -4.91 16.02
C ARG A 7 15.49 -4.62 15.67
N GLY A 8 14.85 -3.81 16.49
CA GLY A 8 13.64 -3.09 16.10
C GLY A 8 14.00 -2.15 14.96
N CYS A 9 13.89 -2.61 13.71
CA CYS A 9 13.93 -1.74 12.56
C CYS A 9 12.76 -0.76 12.67
N PRO A 10 12.98 0.56 12.73
CA PRO A 10 11.90 1.52 12.69
C PRO A 10 11.31 1.51 11.27
N SER A 11 10.23 0.76 11.08
CA SER A 11 9.48 0.73 9.82
C SER A 11 8.93 2.13 9.51
N SER A 12 9.49 2.77 8.49
CA SER A 12 9.13 4.09 8.02
C SER A 12 7.95 4.01 7.06
N VAL A 13 6.78 4.37 7.57
CA VAL A 13 5.54 4.40 6.79
C VAL A 13 5.40 5.75 6.11
N GLY A 14 5.53 5.80 4.79
CA GLY A 14 5.24 7.00 4.00
C GLY A 14 3.81 7.00 3.47
N PHE A 15 3.23 8.20 3.37
CA PHE A 15 1.86 8.43 2.93
C PHE A 15 1.81 9.16 1.61
N SER A 16 0.83 8.82 0.80
CA SER A 16 0.54 9.57 -0.42
C SER A 16 -0.94 9.55 -0.75
N ARG A 17 -1.38 10.61 -1.44
CA ARG A 17 -2.74 10.79 -1.93
C ARG A 17 -2.66 11.15 -3.40
N ASN A 18 -3.56 10.59 -4.21
CA ASN A 18 -3.65 10.97 -5.60
C ASN A 18 -4.17 12.41 -5.73
N ASP A 19 -3.51 13.20 -6.58
CA ASP A 19 -4.12 14.42 -7.09
C ASP A 19 -5.24 14.06 -8.09
N LEU A 20 -6.17 15.00 -8.30
CA LEU A 20 -7.32 14.79 -9.18
C LEU A 20 -6.89 14.61 -10.64
N GLU A 21 -5.81 15.25 -11.08
CA GLU A 21 -5.29 15.15 -12.45
C GLU A 21 -4.22 14.05 -12.61
N SER A 22 -3.51 13.70 -11.54
CA SER A 22 -2.46 12.67 -11.63
C SER A 22 -3.01 11.27 -11.96
N GLN A 23 -2.41 10.64 -12.98
CA GLN A 23 -2.59 9.22 -13.31
C GLN A 23 -1.68 8.29 -12.49
N LEU A 24 -0.79 8.84 -11.64
CA LEU A 24 0.14 8.08 -10.82
C LEU A 24 -0.02 8.43 -9.34
N LEU A 25 -0.01 7.40 -8.49
CA LEU A 25 0.10 7.52 -7.04
C LEU A 25 1.41 6.87 -6.59
N HIS A 26 2.32 7.68 -6.05
CA HIS A 26 3.63 7.27 -5.55
C HIS A 26 3.62 7.20 -4.03
N ILE A 27 3.78 6.01 -3.47
CA ILE A 27 3.87 5.75 -2.02
C ILE A 27 5.33 5.39 -1.71
N HIS A 28 5.94 5.96 -0.68
CA HIS A 28 7.35 5.73 -0.33
C HIS A 28 7.48 5.11 1.08
N GLY A 29 8.60 4.45 1.36
CA GLY A 29 8.94 3.95 2.71
C GLY A 29 10.01 2.86 2.68
N ASP A 30 10.85 2.78 3.71
CA ASP A 30 11.84 1.70 3.94
C ASP A 30 12.71 1.34 2.72
N ASP A 31 13.25 2.36 2.03
CA ASP A 31 14.04 2.24 0.79
C ASP A 31 13.28 1.72 -0.44
N TYR A 32 11.96 1.57 -0.33
CA TYR A 32 11.05 1.25 -1.42
C TYR A 32 10.17 2.44 -1.81
N LYS A 33 9.60 2.33 -3.01
CA LYS A 33 8.38 3.02 -3.38
C LYS A 33 7.46 2.07 -4.13
N VAL A 34 6.16 2.32 -3.99
CA VAL A 34 5.12 1.69 -4.77
C VAL A 34 4.51 2.72 -5.71
N VAL A 35 4.42 2.36 -6.99
CA VAL A 35 3.86 3.20 -8.05
C VAL A 35 2.57 2.56 -8.52
N ILE A 36 1.47 3.29 -8.38
CA ILE A 36 0.13 2.85 -8.76
C ILE A 36 -0.30 3.65 -9.98
N GLY A 37 -0.47 2.96 -11.11
CA GLY A 37 -1.09 3.52 -12.30
C GLY A 37 -2.61 3.58 -12.11
N LEU A 38 -3.21 4.72 -12.42
CA LEU A 38 -4.63 4.98 -12.36
C LEU A 38 -5.17 5.32 -13.74
N ASP A 39 -6.26 4.66 -14.13
CA ASP A 39 -7.01 4.95 -15.35
C ASP A 39 -8.22 5.83 -15.00
N THR A 40 -8.31 7.03 -15.58
CA THR A 40 -9.38 7.99 -15.31
C THR A 40 -10.52 7.79 -16.31
N ILE A 41 -11.73 7.53 -15.83
CA ILE A 41 -12.92 7.41 -16.66
C ILE A 41 -13.43 8.81 -16.99
N GLU A 42 -13.19 9.24 -18.23
CA GLU A 42 -13.32 10.60 -18.77
C GLU A 42 -14.57 11.38 -18.32
N LEU A 43 -15.73 10.71 -18.26
CA LEU A 43 -17.02 11.33 -17.95
C LEU A 43 -17.38 11.40 -16.46
N SER A 44 -16.60 10.78 -15.56
CA SER A 44 -17.02 10.54 -14.17
C SER A 44 -16.07 11.05 -13.09
N LYS A 45 -14.85 11.48 -13.45
CA LYS A 45 -13.72 11.73 -12.52
C LYS A 45 -13.35 10.53 -11.62
N LEU A 46 -13.96 9.36 -11.84
CA LEU A 46 -13.60 8.12 -11.16
C LEU A 46 -12.34 7.54 -11.79
N LYS A 47 -11.52 6.92 -10.95
CA LYS A 47 -10.28 6.26 -11.29
C LYS A 47 -10.37 4.77 -10.95
N ARG A 48 -9.76 3.92 -11.77
CA ARG A 48 -9.49 2.50 -11.49
C ARG A 48 -7.99 2.28 -11.37
N MET A 49 -7.56 1.31 -10.56
CA MET A 49 -6.19 0.83 -10.61
C MET A 49 -5.92 0.12 -11.95
N LYS A 50 -4.83 0.51 -12.62
CA LYS A 50 -4.37 -0.03 -13.91
C LYS A 50 -3.08 -0.82 -13.79
N SER A 51 -2.20 -0.40 -12.88
CA SER A 51 -0.96 -1.09 -12.56
C SER A 51 -0.58 -0.84 -11.11
N LEU A 52 0.24 -1.74 -10.57
CA LEU A 52 0.84 -1.64 -9.25
C LEU A 52 2.26 -2.20 -9.36
N GLU A 53 3.26 -1.37 -9.05
CA GLU A 53 4.67 -1.70 -9.20
C GLU A 53 5.43 -1.46 -7.89
N VAL A 54 6.33 -2.36 -7.52
CA VAL A 54 7.29 -2.18 -6.42
C VAL A 54 8.65 -1.80 -7.01
N TRP A 55 9.23 -0.75 -6.46
CA TRP A 55 10.55 -0.25 -6.82
C TRP A 55 11.41 -0.12 -5.56
N GLU A 56 12.70 -0.41 -5.67
CA GLU A 56 13.70 -0.34 -4.60
C GLU A 56 14.77 0.67 -4.98
N ILE A 57 15.36 1.36 -4.02
CA ILE A 57 16.55 2.17 -4.29
C ILE A 57 17.75 1.22 -4.51
N SER A 58 18.58 1.51 -5.50
CA SER A 58 19.77 0.70 -5.77
C SER A 58 20.72 0.71 -4.57
N SER A 59 21.57 -0.31 -4.46
CA SER A 59 22.49 -0.46 -3.31
C SER A 59 23.49 0.68 -3.13
N ASN A 60 23.68 1.54 -4.15
CA ASN A 60 24.47 2.76 -4.09
C ASN A 60 23.66 4.05 -3.84
N GLY A 61 22.33 3.95 -3.71
CA GLY A 61 21.42 5.07 -3.42
C GLY A 61 21.08 5.98 -4.62
N GLU A 62 21.63 5.73 -5.81
CA GLU A 62 21.58 6.69 -6.93
C GLU A 62 20.32 6.60 -7.80
N LYS A 63 19.69 5.43 -7.90
CA LYS A 63 18.58 5.18 -8.83
C LYS A 63 17.50 4.29 -8.21
N TRP A 64 16.32 4.31 -8.81
CA TRP A 64 15.23 3.39 -8.51
C TRP A 64 15.23 2.23 -9.51
N GLU A 65 15.12 1.01 -9.00
CA GLU A 65 15.08 -0.22 -9.79
C GLU A 65 13.72 -0.91 -9.60
N LEU A 66 13.11 -1.39 -10.69
CA LEU A 66 11.83 -2.10 -10.66
C LEU A 66 12.08 -3.50 -10.10
N VAL A 67 11.40 -3.84 -9.00
CA VAL A 67 11.50 -5.16 -8.35
C VAL A 67 10.45 -6.11 -8.91
N SER A 68 9.17 -5.69 -8.92
CA SER A 68 8.06 -6.53 -9.37
C SER A 68 6.85 -5.71 -9.79
N ARG A 69 6.00 -6.32 -10.61
CA ARG A 69 4.71 -5.79 -11.06
C ARG A 69 3.61 -6.73 -10.59
N ALA A 70 2.56 -6.20 -10.00
CA ALA A 70 1.42 -7.01 -9.61
C ALA A 70 0.73 -7.62 -10.85
N PRO A 71 0.39 -8.92 -10.82
CA PRO A 71 -0.36 -9.55 -11.89
C PRO A 71 -1.81 -9.03 -11.90
N SER A 72 -2.49 -9.14 -13.05
CA SER A 72 -3.77 -8.46 -13.29
C SER A 72 -4.90 -8.88 -12.35
N GLU A 73 -4.81 -10.10 -11.84
CA GLU A 73 -5.71 -10.76 -10.90
C GLU A 73 -5.64 -10.14 -9.49
N VAL A 74 -4.52 -9.49 -9.16
CA VAL A 74 -4.31 -8.78 -7.89
C VAL A 74 -4.78 -7.32 -7.99
N ILE A 75 -4.88 -6.76 -9.20
CA ILE A 75 -5.25 -5.36 -9.42
C ILE A 75 -6.73 -5.13 -9.09
N SER A 76 -6.99 -4.11 -8.27
CA SER A 76 -8.36 -3.77 -7.85
C SER A 76 -9.17 -3.12 -8.98
N ASN A 77 -10.16 -3.86 -9.48
CA ASN A 77 -11.13 -3.36 -10.48
C ASN A 77 -12.16 -2.35 -9.93
N LYS A 78 -12.14 -2.05 -8.61
CA LYS A 78 -13.06 -1.09 -7.99
C LYS A 78 -12.78 0.35 -8.46
N LEU A 79 -13.85 1.10 -8.72
CA LEU A 79 -13.78 2.53 -9.03
C LEU A 79 -13.73 3.37 -7.76
N CYS A 80 -12.91 4.42 -7.77
CA CYS A 80 -12.76 5.37 -6.67
C CYS A 80 -12.57 6.81 -7.19
N GLY A 81 -13.08 7.81 -6.48
CA GLY A 81 -12.76 9.22 -6.73
C GLY A 81 -11.45 9.66 -6.05
N VAL A 82 -11.12 9.06 -4.91
CA VAL A 82 -9.86 9.29 -4.18
C VAL A 82 -9.20 7.96 -3.87
N MET A 83 -7.88 7.90 -4.02
CA MET A 83 -7.03 6.82 -3.55
C MET A 83 -5.85 7.42 -2.77
N MET A 84 -5.63 6.90 -1.57
CA MET A 84 -4.45 7.18 -0.76
C MET A 84 -3.90 5.86 -0.24
N GLY A 85 -2.66 5.85 0.22
CA GLY A 85 -2.08 4.64 0.76
C GLY A 85 -0.76 4.84 1.47
N CYS A 86 -0.30 3.75 2.06
CA CYS A 86 0.98 3.65 2.74
C CYS A 86 1.66 2.30 2.46
N LEU A 87 2.96 2.27 2.74
CA LEU A 87 3.83 1.11 2.57
C LEU A 87 4.57 0.82 3.89
N GLU A 88 4.77 -0.46 4.18
CA GLU A 88 5.58 -0.98 5.29
C GLU A 88 6.46 -2.11 4.75
N ARG A 89 7.75 -2.15 5.11
CA ARG A 89 8.61 -3.31 4.83
C ARG A 89 8.86 -4.12 6.11
N ARG A 90 8.49 -5.40 6.12
CA ARG A 90 8.73 -6.30 7.24
C ARG A 90 9.10 -7.71 6.79
N LEU A 91 10.23 -8.23 7.27
CA LEU A 91 10.69 -9.62 7.05
C LEU A 91 10.70 -10.04 5.56
N GLY A 92 11.21 -9.16 4.67
CA GLY A 92 11.25 -9.43 3.22
C GLY A 92 9.93 -9.22 2.47
N VAL A 93 8.81 -9.05 3.19
CA VAL A 93 7.52 -8.69 2.63
C VAL A 93 7.36 -7.17 2.58
N ILE A 94 6.80 -6.67 1.48
CA ILE A 94 6.40 -5.28 1.28
C ILE A 94 4.88 -5.24 1.30
N ARG A 95 4.33 -4.63 2.35
CA ARG A 95 2.88 -4.48 2.52
C ARG A 95 2.44 -3.11 2.02
N VAL A 96 1.39 -3.10 1.21
CA VAL A 96 0.74 -1.89 0.71
C VAL A 96 -0.69 -1.85 1.25
N ALA A 97 -0.99 -0.84 2.04
CA ALA A 97 -2.35 -0.59 2.53
C ALA A 97 -2.92 0.65 1.84
N LEU A 98 -4.01 0.47 1.10
CA LEU A 98 -4.70 1.53 0.36
C LEU A 98 -6.06 1.81 0.96
N MET A 99 -6.43 3.09 1.01
CA MET A 99 -7.78 3.55 1.27
C MET A 99 -8.34 4.22 0.02
N THR A 100 -9.51 3.76 -0.40
CA THR A 100 -10.25 4.29 -1.56
C THR A 100 -11.56 4.91 -1.10
N ASN A 101 -11.93 6.07 -1.62
CA ASN A 101 -13.27 6.64 -1.47
C ASN A 101 -14.00 6.71 -2.81
N ARG A 102 -15.28 6.36 -2.83
CA ARG A 102 -16.21 6.68 -3.91
C ARG A 102 -17.48 7.28 -3.32
N GLU A 103 -17.76 8.55 -3.62
CA GLU A 103 -19.02 9.22 -3.26
C GLU A 103 -19.35 9.11 -1.75
N GLY A 104 -18.32 9.15 -0.89
CA GLY A 104 -18.47 9.00 0.56
C GLY A 104 -18.29 7.55 1.07
N LEU A 105 -18.42 6.54 0.22
CA LEU A 105 -18.15 5.13 0.58
C LEU A 105 -16.65 4.87 0.62
N TRP A 106 -16.14 4.53 1.80
CA TRP A 106 -14.74 4.15 2.01
C TRP A 106 -14.54 2.63 1.93
N ASN A 107 -13.41 2.21 1.37
CA ASN A 107 -12.99 0.80 1.30
C ASN A 107 -11.47 0.72 1.52
N ILE A 108 -11.02 -0.33 2.21
CA ILE A 108 -9.60 -0.61 2.47
C ILE A 108 -9.15 -1.79 1.60
N ILE A 109 -7.92 -1.76 1.11
CA ILE A 109 -7.26 -2.81 0.32
C ILE A 109 -5.89 -3.06 0.94
N TRP A 110 -5.58 -4.31 1.30
CA TRP A 110 -4.25 -4.71 1.77
C TRP A 110 -3.66 -5.73 0.79
N LEU A 111 -2.46 -5.45 0.31
CA LEU A 111 -1.71 -6.27 -0.64
C LEU A 111 -0.30 -6.49 -0.10
N ASP A 112 0.15 -7.74 -0.12
CA ASP A 112 1.53 -8.10 0.18
C ASP A 112 2.27 -8.48 -1.10
N TYR A 113 3.50 -8.02 -1.21
CA TYR A 113 4.50 -8.56 -2.13
C TYR A 113 5.61 -9.24 -1.32
N ASP A 114 5.70 -10.56 -1.46
CA ASP A 114 6.77 -11.38 -0.89
C ASP A 114 7.93 -11.45 -1.90
N LYS A 115 9.04 -10.76 -1.58
CA LYS A 115 10.22 -10.68 -2.44
C LYS A 115 11.00 -12.00 -2.52
N GLU A 116 10.90 -12.88 -1.52
CA GLU A 116 11.59 -14.18 -1.54
C GLU A 116 10.86 -15.19 -2.43
N LYS A 117 9.53 -15.08 -2.52
CA LYS A 117 8.68 -15.95 -3.35
C LYS A 117 8.29 -15.34 -4.70
N ASP A 118 8.67 -14.10 -4.97
CA ASP A 118 8.17 -13.23 -6.05
C ASP A 118 6.64 -13.33 -6.21
N LYS A 119 5.92 -13.16 -5.09
CA LYS A 119 4.48 -13.44 -5.02
C LYS A 119 3.69 -12.25 -4.49
N TRP A 120 2.60 -11.95 -5.19
CA TRP A 120 1.59 -10.98 -4.79
C TRP A 120 0.36 -11.67 -4.20
N GLU A 121 -0.13 -11.19 -3.05
CA GLU A 121 -1.32 -11.74 -2.39
C GLU A 121 -2.24 -10.64 -1.83
N TRP A 122 -3.55 -10.92 -1.85
CA TRP A 122 -4.54 -10.15 -1.09
C TRP A 122 -4.53 -10.60 0.37
N VAL A 123 -4.28 -9.66 1.28
CA VAL A 123 -4.28 -9.93 2.71
C VAL A 123 -5.66 -9.62 3.29
N PRO A 124 -6.26 -10.51 4.11
CA PRO A 124 -7.48 -10.16 4.82
C PRO A 124 -7.22 -8.97 5.75
N LEU A 125 -8.15 -8.02 5.78
CA LEU A 125 -8.09 -6.94 6.76
C LEU A 125 -8.11 -7.54 8.18
N PRO A 126 -7.33 -6.99 9.13
CA PRO A 126 -7.39 -7.43 10.52
C PRO A 126 -8.82 -7.31 11.03
N HIS A 127 -9.25 -8.25 11.86
CA HIS A 127 -10.63 -8.33 12.35
C HIS A 127 -10.95 -7.22 13.37
N CYS A 128 -11.15 -6.01 12.85
CA CYS A 128 -11.51 -4.81 13.60
C CYS A 128 -13.00 -4.83 13.98
N ARG A 129 -13.39 -5.75 14.87
CA ARG A 129 -14.78 -5.92 15.37
C ARG A 129 -15.42 -4.63 15.89
N PHE A 130 -14.62 -3.64 16.30
CA PHE A 130 -15.06 -2.37 16.87
C PHE A 130 -15.24 -1.22 15.84
N LEU A 131 -15.00 -1.45 14.54
CA LEU A 131 -15.15 -0.42 13.50
C LEU A 131 -16.51 -0.45 12.79
N GLN A 132 -17.40 -1.39 13.14
CA GLN A 132 -18.70 -1.54 12.50
C GLN A 132 -19.64 -0.38 12.89
N GLY A 133 -19.95 0.51 11.95
CA GLY A 133 -20.77 1.71 12.17
C GLY A 133 -19.99 2.99 12.48
N SER A 134 -18.65 2.93 12.59
CA SER A 134 -17.81 4.11 12.82
C SER A 134 -17.64 4.94 11.54
N ASN A 135 -17.69 6.28 11.67
CA ASN A 135 -17.36 7.17 10.57
C ASN A 135 -15.86 7.03 10.21
N MET A 136 -15.56 6.39 9.07
CA MET A 136 -14.19 6.11 8.60
C MET A 136 -13.39 7.35 8.17
N ALA A 137 -13.94 8.57 8.31
CA ALA A 137 -13.24 9.83 8.02
C ALA A 137 -11.95 10.06 8.85
N GLY A 138 -11.65 9.22 9.84
CA GLY A 138 -10.49 9.32 10.72
C GLY A 138 -9.73 8.00 10.94
N ILE A 139 -9.43 7.23 9.89
CA ILE A 139 -8.39 6.19 10.00
C ILE A 139 -7.02 6.85 9.84
N SER A 140 -6.37 7.18 10.95
CA SER A 140 -4.94 7.43 10.97
C SER A 140 -4.20 6.10 10.91
N PHE A 141 -3.44 5.89 9.85
CA PHE A 141 -2.33 4.94 9.87
C PHE A 141 -1.27 5.45 10.87
N SER A 142 -1.30 4.92 12.08
CA SER A 142 -0.21 5.08 13.05
C SER A 142 0.62 3.80 13.07
N SER A 143 1.94 3.93 13.21
CA SER A 143 2.88 2.82 13.37
C SER A 143 2.78 2.14 14.76
N GLY A 144 1.68 2.34 15.49
CA GLY A 144 1.46 1.85 16.86
C GLY A 144 0.82 0.47 16.98
N LEU A 145 0.46 -0.20 15.87
CA LEU A 145 -0.08 -1.56 15.91
C LEU A 145 1.03 -2.62 15.86
N THR A 146 1.80 -2.70 16.95
CA THR A 146 2.52 -3.93 17.28
C THR A 146 1.51 -5.05 17.52
N PHE A 147 1.33 -5.91 16.52
CA PHE A 147 0.76 -7.23 16.76
C PHE A 147 1.77 -8.03 17.60
N SER A 148 1.50 -8.09 18.91
CA SER A 148 2.04 -9.13 19.79
C SER A 148 1.72 -10.50 19.20
N LEU A 149 2.70 -11.41 19.26
CA LEU A 149 2.52 -12.84 18.97
C LEU A 149 1.55 -13.49 19.98
#